data_AF-A0A8T7CLK6-F1
#
_entry.id   AF-A0A8T7CLK6-F1
#
_cell.length_a   1.000
_cell.length_b   1.000
_cell.length_c   1.000
_cell.angle_alpha   90.00
_cell.angle_beta   90.00
_cell.angle_gamma   90.00
#
_symmetry.space_group_name_H-M   'P 1'
#
loop_
_entity.id
_entity.type
_entity.pdbx_description
1 polymer ?
#
loop_
_entity_poly.entity_id
_entity_poly.type
_entity_poly.pdbx_seq_one_letter_code
_entity_poly.pdbx_strand_id
1 'polypeptide(L)'
;MTFNINNIRIGIIGLGYVGLPLAVEFGRKYPTVGFDINTARVEELKAGTDTTLECSREELEAADQLTFSSSVDAIADCNFYIVTVPTPIGDSNRPILTPLRSASVALGGIIKTGDVVVYESTVYPGATEEFCVPLIEE
;
A
#
# COMPACT_ATOMS: atom_id res chain seq x y z
N MET A 1 2.18 -0.26 -24.71
CA MET A 1 3.24 -0.77 -23.82
C MET A 1 2.73 -2.06 -23.20
N THR A 2 3.56 -3.10 -23.10
CA THR A 2 3.16 -4.37 -22.50
C THR A 2 3.73 -4.43 -21.10
N PHE A 3 2.86 -4.45 -20.08
CA PHE A 3 3.27 -4.65 -18.70
C PHE A 3 3.89 -6.04 -18.53
N ASN A 4 5.09 -6.13 -17.93
CA ASN A 4 5.81 -7.38 -17.79
C ASN A 4 5.74 -7.88 -16.34
N ILE A 5 4.98 -8.95 -16.13
CA ILE A 5 4.76 -9.56 -14.82
C ILE A 5 5.99 -10.26 -14.24
N ASN A 6 7.01 -10.57 -15.05
CA ASN A 6 8.16 -11.36 -14.63
C ASN A 6 9.15 -10.62 -13.72
N ASN A 7 9.03 -9.29 -13.59
CA ASN A 7 9.92 -8.48 -12.74
C ASN A 7 9.12 -7.54 -11.83
N ILE A 8 7.96 -8.00 -11.36
CA ILE A 8 7.11 -7.23 -10.44
C ILE A 8 7.77 -7.13 -9.07
N ARG A 9 7.75 -5.92 -8.52
CA ARG A 9 8.05 -5.60 -7.13
C ARG A 9 6.87 -4.82 -6.56
N ILE A 10 6.23 -5.38 -5.55
CA ILE A 10 4.94 -4.90 -5.05
C ILE A 10 5.17 -3.97 -3.86
N GLY A 11 4.56 -2.79 -3.89
CA GLY A 11 4.45 -1.88 -2.75
C GLY A 11 3.01 -1.87 -2.23
N ILE A 12 2.77 -2.31 -1.00
CA ILE A 12 1.45 -2.22 -0.35
C ILE A 12 1.43 -0.99 0.55
N ILE A 13 0.50 -0.06 0.31
CA ILE A 13 0.44 1.24 0.97
C ILE A 13 -0.70 1.26 1.99
N GLY A 14 -0.34 1.15 3.27
CA GLY A 14 -1.23 1.05 4.43
C GLY A 14 -1.36 -0.40 4.89
N LEU A 15 -0.94 -0.70 6.12
CA LEU A 15 -0.86 -2.04 6.72
C LEU A 15 -1.96 -2.27 7.77
N GLY A 16 -3.16 -1.84 7.42
CA GLY A 16 -4.38 -2.17 8.15
C GLY A 16 -4.96 -3.52 7.73
N TYR A 17 -6.24 -3.74 8.02
CA TYR A 17 -6.91 -5.03 7.83
C TYR A 17 -6.98 -5.52 6.38
N VAL A 18 -6.99 -4.63 5.39
CA VAL A 18 -6.91 -5.03 3.96
C VAL A 18 -5.46 -5.23 3.53
N GLY A 19 -4.61 -4.25 3.84
CA GLY A 19 -3.26 -4.21 3.29
C GLY A 19 -2.34 -5.26 3.88
N LEU A 20 -2.43 -5.58 5.18
CA LEU A 20 -1.54 -6.58 5.78
C LEU A 20 -1.74 -7.99 5.18
N PRO A 21 -2.96 -8.55 5.10
CA PRO A 21 -3.17 -9.84 4.46
C PRO A 21 -2.72 -9.87 3.00
N LEU A 22 -2.94 -8.78 2.24
CA LEU A 22 -2.44 -8.66 0.87
C LEU A 22 -0.91 -8.68 0.83
N ALA A 23 -0.23 -7.92 1.69
CA ALA A 23 1.22 -7.88 1.78
C ALA A 23 1.80 -9.26 2.10
N VAL A 24 1.18 -10.00 3.01
CA VAL A 24 1.55 -11.38 3.35
C VAL A 24 1.40 -12.29 2.14
N GLU A 25 0.22 -12.33 1.51
CA GLU A 25 -0.03 -13.25 0.40
C GLU A 25 0.81 -12.96 -0.84
N PHE A 26 1.06 -11.67 -1.14
CA PHE A 26 2.00 -11.30 -2.18
C PHE A 26 3.45 -11.60 -1.81
N GLY A 27 3.84 -11.35 -0.56
CA GLY A 27 5.18 -11.63 -0.03
C GLY A 27 5.58 -13.10 -0.02
N ARG A 28 4.63 -14.02 -0.18
CA ARG A 28 4.90 -15.46 -0.37
C ARG A 28 5.31 -15.81 -1.82
N LYS A 29 5.10 -14.89 -2.76
CA LYS A 29 5.24 -15.15 -4.21
C LYS A 29 6.11 -14.14 -4.93
N TYR A 30 6.11 -12.88 -4.50
CA TYR A 30 6.79 -11.77 -5.15
C TYR A 30 7.55 -10.91 -4.13
N PRO A 31 8.64 -10.25 -4.53
CA PRO A 31 9.28 -9.21 -3.72
C PRO A 31 8.26 -8.14 -3.35
N THR A 32 7.99 -8.00 -2.06
CA THR A 32 6.91 -7.15 -1.55
C THR A 32 7.43 -6.27 -0.42
N VAL A 33 7.06 -4.99 -0.47
CA VAL A 33 7.32 -4.03 0.60
C VAL A 33 5.97 -3.56 1.14
N GLY A 34 5.70 -3.89 2.40
CA GLY A 34 4.61 -3.33 3.17
C GLY A 34 5.02 -1.96 3.73
N PHE A 35 4.33 -0.90 3.33
CA PHE A 35 4.58 0.45 3.78
C PHE A 35 3.44 0.97 4.66
N ASP A 36 3.77 1.55 5.81
CA ASP A 36 2.82 2.30 6.63
C ASP A 36 3.48 3.54 7.25
N ILE A 37 2.75 4.66 7.29
CA ILE A 37 3.22 5.90 7.92
C ILE A 37 3.38 5.75 9.44
N ASN A 38 2.65 4.81 10.04
CA ASN A 38 2.74 4.51 11.46
C ASN A 38 3.97 3.64 11.72
N THR A 39 5.05 4.28 12.17
CA THR A 39 6.30 3.58 12.48
C THR A 39 6.12 2.54 13.60
N ALA A 40 5.25 2.77 14.58
CA ALA A 40 4.99 1.78 15.63
C ALA A 40 4.36 0.50 15.05
N ARG A 41 3.43 0.66 14.10
CA ARG A 41 2.83 -0.47 13.36
C ARG A 41 3.87 -1.24 12.56
N VAL A 42 4.78 -0.53 11.89
CA VAL A 42 5.87 -1.16 11.13
C VAL A 42 6.79 -1.97 12.03
N GLU A 43 7.22 -1.41 13.16
CA GLU A 43 8.13 -2.10 14.09
C GLU A 43 7.47 -3.31 14.77
N GLU A 44 6.17 -3.22 15.05
CA GLU A 44 5.36 -4.34 15.53
C GLU A 44 5.35 -5.52 14.55
N LEU A 45 5.09 -5.24 13.26
CA LEU A 45 5.06 -6.25 12.21
C LEU A 45 6.44 -6.84 11.92
N LYS A 46 7.51 -6.03 11.98
CA LYS A 46 8.90 -6.53 11.93
C LYS A 46 9.23 -7.46 13.09
N ALA A 47 8.60 -7.28 14.25
CA ALA A 47 8.72 -8.18 15.38
C ALA A 47 7.82 -9.43 15.28
N GLY A 48 7.17 -9.67 14.13
CA GLY A 48 6.32 -10.84 13.89
C GLY A 48 5.07 -10.85 14.76
N THR A 49 4.51 -9.66 15.03
CA THR A 49 3.29 -9.51 15.84
C THR A 49 2.28 -8.65 15.08
N ASP A 50 1.02 -9.09 15.08
CA ASP A 50 -0.10 -8.32 14.53
C ASP A 50 -1.23 -8.18 15.56
N THR A 51 -1.40 -6.97 16.08
CA THR A 51 -2.43 -6.55 17.03
C THR A 51 -3.83 -6.44 16.41
N THR A 52 -3.92 -6.39 15.06
CA THR A 52 -5.21 -6.43 14.37
C THR A 52 -5.79 -7.85 14.28
N LEU A 53 -4.96 -8.88 14.54
CA LEU A 53 -5.32 -10.30 14.48
C LEU A 53 -5.72 -10.77 13.06
N GLU A 54 -5.25 -10.07 12.04
CA GLU A 54 -5.53 -10.33 10.63
C GLU A 54 -4.52 -11.33 10.05
N CYS A 55 -3.30 -11.38 10.60
CA CYS A 55 -2.29 -12.36 10.23
C CYS A 55 -1.65 -13.00 11.48
N SER A 56 -1.49 -14.32 11.47
CA SER A 56 -0.73 -15.01 12.51
C SER A 56 0.77 -14.76 12.36
N ARG A 57 1.55 -15.05 13.42
CA ARG A 57 3.01 -15.01 13.34
C ARG A 57 3.53 -15.95 12.25
N GLU A 58 2.95 -17.14 12.14
CA GLU A 58 3.34 -18.14 11.15
C GLU A 58 3.07 -17.65 9.72
N GLU A 59 1.98 -16.93 9.50
CA GLU A 59 1.67 -16.32 8.19
C GLU A 59 2.65 -15.21 7.84
N LEU A 60 2.99 -14.33 8.80
CA LEU A 60 4.01 -13.30 8.63
C LEU A 60 5.38 -13.91 8.30
N GLU A 61 5.78 -14.96 9.02
CA GLU A 61 7.04 -15.67 8.80
C GLU A 61 7.06 -16.44 7.47
N ALA A 62 5.90 -16.93 6.99
CA ALA A 62 5.80 -17.62 5.71
C ALA A 62 5.93 -16.69 4.50
N ALA A 63 5.77 -15.38 4.66
CA ALA A 63 5.96 -14.37 3.63
C ALA A 63 7.44 -13.96 3.51
N ASP A 64 8.26 -14.88 3.03
CA ASP A 64 9.73 -14.77 2.98
C ASP A 64 10.29 -13.65 2.08
N GLN A 65 9.47 -13.10 1.17
CA GLN A 65 9.82 -11.96 0.33
C GLN A 65 9.15 -10.65 0.76
N LEU A 66 8.49 -10.64 1.93
CA LEU A 66 7.90 -9.44 2.53
C LEU A 66 8.89 -8.71 3.44
N THR A 67 8.97 -7.40 3.25
CA THR A 67 9.64 -6.49 4.19
C THR A 67 8.70 -5.38 4.60
N PHE A 68 8.90 -4.80 5.78
CA PHE A 68 8.10 -3.68 6.29
C PHE A 68 8.93 -2.41 6.42
N SER A 69 8.37 -1.26 6.05
CA SER A 69 9.04 0.04 6.15
C SER A 69 8.05 1.17 6.41
N SER A 70 8.51 2.22 7.10
CA SER A 70 7.79 3.51 7.19
C SER A 70 8.44 4.61 6.35
N SER A 71 9.46 4.26 5.55
CA SER A 71 10.12 5.18 4.63
C SER A 71 9.61 4.99 3.20
N VAL A 72 9.29 6.11 2.53
CA VAL A 72 8.88 6.15 1.12
C VAL A 72 10.01 5.66 0.20
N ASP A 73 11.28 5.88 0.58
CA ASP A 73 12.42 5.41 -0.21
C ASP A 73 12.43 3.88 -0.37
N ALA A 74 11.88 3.14 0.61
CA ALA A 74 11.82 1.69 0.56
C ALA A 74 10.87 1.14 -0.52
N ILE A 75 9.91 1.96 -0.98
CA ILE A 75 8.95 1.60 -2.04
C ILE A 75 9.29 2.25 -3.39
N ALA A 76 10.37 3.03 -3.48
CA ALA A 76 10.78 3.72 -4.73
C ALA A 76 11.29 2.75 -5.82
N ASP A 77 11.70 1.53 -5.42
CA ASP A 77 12.12 0.46 -6.31
C ASP A 77 11.00 -0.54 -6.66
N CYS A 78 9.79 -0.32 -6.14
CA CYS A 78 8.60 -1.03 -6.59
C CYS A 78 8.16 -0.56 -7.98
N ASN A 79 7.33 -1.35 -8.66
CA ASN A 79 6.74 -0.99 -9.95
C ASN A 79 5.24 -1.36 -10.04
N PHE A 80 4.71 -1.93 -8.97
CA PHE A 80 3.30 -2.23 -8.81
C PHE A 80 2.87 -1.83 -7.39
N TYR A 81 1.97 -0.87 -7.28
CA TYR A 81 1.56 -0.27 -6.01
C TYR A 81 0.10 -0.59 -5.75
N ILE A 82 -0.24 -1.01 -4.53
CA ILE A 82 -1.62 -1.24 -4.11
C ILE A 82 -1.89 -0.34 -2.91
N VAL A 83 -2.82 0.60 -3.06
CA VAL A 83 -3.20 1.57 -2.05
C VAL A 83 -4.41 1.07 -1.27
N THR A 84 -4.21 0.84 0.03
CA THR A 84 -5.19 0.27 0.98
C THR A 84 -5.38 1.17 2.20
N VAL A 85 -5.19 2.47 2.05
CA VAL A 85 -5.32 3.46 3.13
C VAL A 85 -6.80 3.71 3.50
N PRO A 86 -7.11 4.08 4.74
CA PRO A 86 -8.50 4.25 5.17
C PRO A 86 -9.17 5.46 4.51
N THR A 87 -10.47 5.36 4.28
CA THR A 87 -11.34 6.42 3.77
C THR A 87 -12.52 6.64 4.73
N PRO A 88 -12.26 7.11 5.97
CA PRO A 88 -13.29 7.23 6.99
C PRO A 88 -14.36 8.23 6.55
N ILE A 89 -15.60 7.99 6.96
CA ILE A 89 -16.73 8.90 6.69
C ILE A 89 -16.77 9.95 7.81
N GLY A 90 -16.80 11.23 7.43
CA GLY A 90 -16.97 12.34 8.37
C GLY A 90 -18.45 12.67 8.65
N ASP A 91 -18.68 13.62 9.56
CA ASP A 91 -20.03 13.99 10.06
C ASP A 91 -21.05 14.39 8.99
N SER A 92 -20.57 14.80 7.81
CA SER A 92 -21.41 15.17 6.66
C SER A 92 -21.75 13.99 5.73
N ASN A 93 -21.51 12.74 6.16
CA ASN A 93 -21.58 11.53 5.33
C ASN A 93 -20.71 11.61 4.07
N ARG A 94 -19.60 12.35 4.15
CA ARG A 94 -18.61 12.47 3.08
C ARG A 94 -17.31 11.77 3.48
N PRO A 95 -16.63 11.10 2.54
CA PRO A 95 -15.35 10.48 2.83
C PRO A 95 -14.29 11.54 3.08
N ILE A 96 -13.50 11.32 4.14
CA ILE A 96 -12.31 12.09 4.44
C ILE A 96 -11.16 11.47 3.65
N LEU A 97 -10.78 12.10 2.53
CA LEU A 97 -9.78 11.59 1.59
C LEU A 97 -8.33 11.92 1.98
N THR A 98 -8.09 12.52 3.14
CA THR A 98 -6.74 12.91 3.57
C THR A 98 -5.72 11.77 3.49
N PRO A 99 -6.02 10.53 3.93
CA PRO A 99 -5.07 9.43 3.80
C PRO A 99 -4.78 9.07 2.33
N LEU A 100 -5.82 9.06 1.49
CA LEU A 100 -5.74 8.79 0.06
C LEU A 100 -4.90 9.85 -0.68
N ARG A 101 -5.08 11.13 -0.30
CA ARG A 101 -4.27 12.24 -0.81
C ARG A 101 -2.80 12.05 -0.48
N SER A 102 -2.49 11.78 0.80
CA SER A 102 -1.11 11.60 1.25
C SER A 102 -0.44 10.41 0.55
N ALA A 103 -1.15 9.30 0.36
CA ALA A 103 -0.64 8.15 -0.39
C ALA A 103 -0.37 8.52 -1.86
N SER A 104 -1.30 9.21 -2.52
CA SER A 104 -1.16 9.58 -3.93
C SER A 104 0.00 10.56 -4.15
N VAL A 105 0.16 11.57 -3.29
CA VAL A 105 1.28 12.52 -3.34
C VAL A 105 2.62 11.82 -3.07
N ALA A 106 2.68 10.92 -2.09
CA ALA A 106 3.90 10.16 -1.81
C ALA A 106 4.31 9.29 -3.02
N LEU A 107 3.34 8.66 -3.69
CA LEU A 107 3.58 7.87 -4.89
C LEU A 107 4.00 8.75 -6.08
N GLY A 108 3.38 9.90 -6.29
CA GLY A 108 3.74 10.85 -7.35
C GLY A 108 5.22 11.24 -7.32
N GLY A 109 5.81 11.34 -6.12
CA GLY A 109 7.23 11.63 -5.95
C GLY A 109 8.22 10.51 -6.34
N ILE A 110 7.75 9.28 -6.56
CA ILE A 110 8.63 8.12 -6.79
C ILE A 110 8.26 7.26 -8.02
N ILE A 111 7.03 7.37 -8.51
CA ILE A 111 6.51 6.58 -9.63
C ILE A 111 7.25 6.91 -10.93
N LYS A 112 7.40 5.90 -11.79
CA LYS A 112 8.04 6.00 -13.11
C LYS A 112 7.06 5.60 -14.20
N THR A 113 7.36 6.03 -15.42
CA THR A 113 6.59 5.60 -16.60
C THR A 113 6.59 4.07 -16.73
N GLY A 114 5.40 3.48 -16.75
CA GLY A 114 5.20 2.03 -16.88
C GLY A 114 4.87 1.32 -15.57
N ASP A 115 4.99 2.01 -14.43
CA ASP A 115 4.51 1.50 -13.15
C ASP A 115 2.98 1.44 -13.11
N VAL A 116 2.44 0.62 -12.22
CA VAL A 116 1.00 0.44 -12.03
C VAL A 116 0.62 0.84 -10.61
N VAL A 117 -0.44 1.64 -10.47
CA VAL A 117 -1.04 1.97 -9.16
C VAL A 117 -2.48 1.47 -9.15
N VAL A 118 -2.80 0.64 -8.16
CA VAL A 118 -4.12 0.09 -7.90
C VAL A 118 -4.66 0.73 -6.63
N TYR A 119 -5.87 1.28 -6.70
CA TYR A 119 -6.58 1.81 -5.53
C TYR A 119 -7.63 0.81 -5.08
N GLU A 120 -7.39 0.18 -3.93
CA GLU A 120 -8.30 -0.79 -3.32
C GLU A 120 -9.15 -0.16 -2.20
N SER A 121 -8.71 0.99 -1.66
CA SER A 121 -9.49 1.78 -0.72
C SER A 121 -10.91 2.05 -1.23
N THR A 122 -11.93 1.85 -0.38
CA THR A 122 -13.32 2.14 -0.73
C THR A 122 -13.51 3.62 -1.00
N VAL A 123 -13.87 3.98 -2.24
CA VAL A 123 -14.05 5.36 -2.69
C VAL A 123 -15.33 5.51 -3.51
N TYR A 124 -15.73 6.75 -3.78
CA TYR A 124 -16.83 7.04 -4.69
C TYR A 124 -16.39 6.85 -6.15
N PRO A 125 -17.33 6.60 -7.09
CA PRO A 125 -17.01 6.50 -8.52
C PRO A 125 -16.32 7.76 -9.04
N GLY A 126 -15.25 7.60 -9.82
CA GLY A 126 -14.46 8.72 -10.36
C GLY A 126 -13.34 9.22 -9.44
N ALA A 127 -13.26 8.75 -8.18
CA ALA A 127 -12.19 9.18 -7.28
C ALA A 127 -10.78 8.86 -7.80
N THR A 128 -10.61 7.76 -8.53
CA THR A 128 -9.31 7.42 -9.12
C THR A 128 -8.93 8.45 -10.19
N GLU A 129 -9.79 8.69 -11.17
CA GLU A 129 -9.50 9.56 -12.31
C GLU A 129 -9.51 11.06 -11.96
N GLU A 130 -10.45 11.49 -11.11
CA GLU A 130 -10.70 12.91 -10.84
C GLU A 130 -9.90 13.43 -9.64
N PHE A 131 -9.45 12.55 -8.73
CA PHE A 131 -8.77 12.95 -7.50
C PHE A 131 -7.37 12.35 -7.39
N CYS A 132 -7.21 11.04 -7.56
CA CYS A 132 -5.92 10.38 -7.37
C CYS A 132 -4.93 10.65 -8.50
N VAL A 133 -5.35 10.52 -9.77
CA VAL A 133 -4.49 10.73 -10.94
C VAL A 133 -3.87 12.13 -10.96
N PRO A 134 -4.61 13.24 -10.76
CA PRO A 134 -4.01 14.57 -10.72
C PRO A 134 -2.90 14.73 -9.68
N LEU A 135 -3.03 14.09 -8.51
CA LEU A 135 -2.03 14.15 -7.44
C LEU A 135 -0.77 13.32 -7.73
N ILE A 136 -0.88 12.32 -8.61
CA ILE A 136 0.24 11.49 -9.05
C ILE A 136 1.02 12.17 -10.19
N GLU A 137 0.34 12.97 -11.03
CA GLU A 137 0.93 13.63 -12.19
C GLU A 137 1.56 15.01 -11.88
N GLU A 138 1.36 15.55 -10.68
CA GLU A 138 1.99 16.80 -10.18
C GLU A 138 3.51 16.66 -9.97
#